data_AF-A0A382BZX7-F1
#
_entry.id   AF-A0A382BZX7-F1
#
_cell.length_a   1.000
_cell.length_b   1.000
_cell.length_c   1.000
_cell.angle_alpha   90.00
_cell.angle_beta   90.00
_cell.angle_gamma   90.00
#
_symmetry.space_group_name_H-M   'P 1'
#
loop_
_entity.id
_entity.type
_entity.pdbx_description
1 polymer ?
#
loop_
_entity_poly.entity_id
_entity_poly.type
_entity_poly.pdbx_seq_one_letter_code
_entity_poly.pdbx_strand_id
1 'polypeptide(L)' 'MAQDASEKDEPQSASPDEETPSLEFLEFLGEFETEDGEWTDPEDINEMEMEDPEQNKNEEK' A
#
# COMPACT_ATOMS: atom_id res chain seq x y z
N MET A 1 22.95 -7.85 28.22
CA MET A 1 22.30 -6.88 27.31
C MET A 1 22.17 -7.55 25.96
N ALA A 2 20.98 -8.06 25.66
CA ALA A 2 20.55 -8.45 24.32
C ALA A 2 19.02 -8.43 24.41
N GLN A 3 18.44 -7.24 24.18
CA GLN A 3 17.01 -7.10 23.96
C GLN A 3 16.83 -7.45 22.48
N ASP A 4 16.50 -8.71 22.25
CA ASP A 4 16.11 -9.26 20.97
C ASP A 4 14.89 -8.46 20.48
N ALA A 5 15.02 -7.88 19.29
CA ALA A 5 14.02 -7.06 18.63
C ALA A 5 12.82 -7.94 18.23
N SER A 6 12.02 -8.33 19.22
CA SER A 6 10.63 -8.69 19.02
C SER A 6 9.86 -7.38 18.96
N GLU A 7 10.03 -6.65 17.86
CA GLU A 7 9.05 -5.65 17.45
C GLU A 7 7.82 -6.46 17.07
N LYS A 8 7.00 -6.66 18.09
CA LYS A 8 5.77 -7.41 18.05
C LYS A 8 4.85 -6.63 17.13
N ASP A 9 4.70 -7.12 15.90
CA ASP A 9 3.52 -6.87 15.07
C ASP A 9 2.33 -7.49 15.82
N GLU A 10 1.93 -6.82 16.91
CA GLU A 10 0.67 -7.08 17.57
C GLU A 10 -0.33 -6.30 16.75
N PRO A 11 -1.26 -6.95 16.02
CA PRO A 11 -2.40 -6.23 15.48
C PRO A 11 -3.12 -5.66 16.68
N GLN A 12 -2.91 -4.37 16.94
CA GLN A 12 -3.66 -3.62 17.92
C GLN A 12 -5.12 -3.82 17.51
N SER A 13 -5.79 -4.74 18.19
CA SER A 13 -7.15 -5.16 17.83
C SER A 13 -7.99 -3.90 17.74
N ALA A 14 -8.51 -3.64 16.54
CA ALA A 14 -9.41 -2.53 16.29
C ALA A 14 -10.43 -2.52 17.42
N SER A 15 -10.43 -1.44 18.20
CA SER A 15 -11.38 -1.32 19.29
C SER A 15 -12.77 -1.31 18.66
N PRO A 16 -13.80 -1.97 19.21
CA PRO A 16 -15.12 -2.07 18.58
C PRO A 16 -15.85 -0.72 18.40
N ASP A 17 -15.28 0.37 18.92
CA ASP A 17 -15.72 1.76 18.79
C ASP A 17 -14.92 2.55 17.74
N GLU A 18 -13.94 1.95 17.06
CA GLU A 18 -13.26 2.59 15.94
C GLU A 18 -14.21 2.56 14.74
N GLU A 19 -14.71 3.75 14.41
CA GLU A 19 -15.61 4.01 13.30
C GLU A 19 -15.15 3.21 12.07
N THR A 20 -16.03 2.32 11.58
CA THR A 20 -15.74 1.53 10.38
C THR A 20 -15.27 2.47 9.28
N PRO A 21 -14.15 2.15 8.58
CA PRO A 21 -13.65 2.99 7.52
C PRO A 21 -14.74 3.28 6.49
N SER A 22 -14.68 4.47 5.89
CA SER A 22 -15.62 4.82 4.83
C SER A 22 -15.48 3.85 3.65
N LEU A 23 -16.58 3.63 2.92
CA LEU A 23 -16.54 2.81 1.70
C LEU A 23 -15.54 3.37 0.68
N GLU A 24 -15.48 4.68 0.53
CA GLU A 24 -14.50 5.36 -0.32
C GLU A 24 -13.05 4.99 0.03
N PHE A 25 -12.72 4.91 1.32
CA PHE A 25 -11.38 4.51 1.74
C PHE A 25 -11.09 3.04 1.45
N LEU A 26 -12.09 2.16 1.59
CA LEU A 26 -11.94 0.75 1.24
C LEU A 26 -11.80 0.54 -0.28
N GLU A 27 -12.50 1.34 -1.08
CA GLU A 27 -12.34 1.34 -2.54
C GLU A 27 -10.93 1.77 -2.95
N PHE A 28 -10.41 2.83 -2.33
CA PHE A 28 -9.02 3.26 -2.51
C PHE A 28 -8.00 2.15 -2.17
N LEU A 29 -8.18 1.47 -1.03
CA LEU A 29 -7.27 0.38 -0.65
C LEU A 29 -7.32 -0.80 -1.63
N GLY A 30 -8.48 -1.04 -2.26
CA GLY A 30 -8.62 -2.07 -3.29
C GLY A 30 -7.79 -1.81 -4.55
N GLU A 31 -7.36 -0.57 -4.81
CA GLU A 31 -6.50 -0.25 -5.95
C GLU A 31 -5.07 -0.83 -5.82
N PHE A 32 -4.67 -1.20 -4.60
CA PHE A 32 -3.35 -1.77 -4.30
C PHE A 32 -3.37 -3.30 -4.20
N GLU A 33 -4.53 -3.94 -4.36
CA GLU A 33 -4.65 -5.40 -4.38
C GLU A 33 -4.44 -5.95 -5.80
N THR A 34 -3.63 -6.99 -5.93
CA THR A 34 -3.37 -7.66 -7.22
C THR A 34 -4.52 -8.59 -7.62
N GLU A 35 -4.55 -9.05 -8.87
CA GLU A 35 -5.58 -9.98 -9.36
C GLU A 35 -5.59 -11.33 -8.62
N ASP A 36 -4.48 -11.69 -7.96
CA ASP A 36 -4.34 -12.89 -7.13
C ASP A 36 -4.79 -12.66 -5.67
N GLY A 37 -5.19 -11.44 -5.31
CA GLY A 37 -5.62 -11.06 -3.95
C GLY A 37 -4.44 -10.81 -2.99
N GLU A 38 -3.27 -10.47 -3.52
CA GLU A 38 -2.10 -10.08 -2.73
C GLU A 38 -1.97 -8.56 -2.66
N TRP A 39 -1.45 -8.03 -1.56
CA TRP A 39 -1.23 -6.59 -1.43
C TRP A 39 0.07 -6.19 -2.11
N THR A 40 0.02 -5.14 -2.92
CA THR A 40 1.20 -4.55 -3.55
C THR A 40 2.13 -3.95 -2.48
N ASP A 41 3.43 -4.22 -2.57
CA ASP A 41 4.40 -3.67 -1.62
C ASP A 41 4.55 -2.15 -1.84
N PRO A 42 4.59 -1.33 -0.78
CA PRO A 42 4.79 0.11 -0.91
C PRO A 42 6.06 0.52 -1.67
N GLU A 43 7.12 -0.29 -1.63
CA GLU A 43 8.33 -0.01 -2.40
C GLU A 43 8.08 -0.20 -3.91
N ASP A 44 7.24 -1.16 -4.31
CA ASP A 44 6.88 -1.45 -5.71
C ASP A 44 5.95 -0.37 -6.30
N ILE A 45 5.11 0.27 -5.46
CA ILE A 45 4.21 1.35 -5.88
C ILE A 45 4.99 2.56 -6.41
N ASN A 46 6.08 2.93 -5.73
CA ASN A 46 6.92 4.06 -6.14
C ASN A 46 7.59 3.82 -7.50
N GLU A 47 7.86 2.58 -7.87
CA GLU A 47 8.43 2.23 -9.18
C GLU A 47 7.38 2.32 -10.30
N MET A 48 6.12 1.98 -10.02
CA MET A 48 5.02 2.07 -11.01
C MET A 48 4.60 3.51 -11.33
N GLU A 49 4.60 4.42 -10.35
CA GLU A 49 4.27 5.84 -10.59
C GLU A 49 5.32 6.58 -11.45
N MET A 50 6.55 6.06 -11.54
CA MET A 50 7.60 6.62 -12.40
C MET A 50 7.44 6.25 -13.88
N GLU A 51 6.65 5.22 -14.21
CA GLU A 51 6.40 4.79 -15.58
C GLU A 51 5.13 5.42 -16.18
N ASP A 52 4.85 6.70 -15.89
CA ASP A 52 3.83 7.43 -16.61
C ASP A 52 4.21 7.56 -18.11
N PRO A 53 3.42 6.97 -19.04
CA PRO A 53 3.76 6.95 -20.46
C PRO A 53 3.65 8.33 -21.14
N GLU A 54 3.19 9.39 -20.46
CA GLU A 54 3.27 10.76 -20.99
C GLU A 54 4.65 11.39 -20.85
N GLN A 55 5.54 10.87 -19.98
CA GLN A 55 6.93 11.35 -19.88
C GLN A 55 7.81 10.89 -21.06
N ASN A 56 7.44 9.78 -21.71
CA ASN A 56 8.19 9.19 -22.84
C ASN A 56 7.73 9.67 -24.24
N LYS A 57 7.11 10.86 -24.35
CA LYS A 57 6.76 11.47 -25.66
C LYS A 57 7.64 12.65 -26.09
N ASN A 58 8.61 13.06 -25.27
CA ASN A 58 9.48 14.21 -25.57
C ASN A 58 10.94 13.83 -25.94
N GLU A 59 11.21 12.61 -26.39
CA GLU A 59 12.55 12.22 -26.89
C GLU A 59 12.55 11.56 -28.28
N GLU A 60 11.59 11.91 -29.15
CA GLU A 60 11.78 11.67 -30.59
C GLU A 60 11.19 12.80 -31.44
N LYS A 61 11.95 13.89 -31.63
CA LYS A 61 12.43 14.39 -32.94
C LYS A 61 12.84 15.87 -32.94
#